data_AF-X8DRE5-F1
#
_entry.id   AF-X8DRE5-F1
#
_cell.length_a   1.000
_cell.length_b   1.000
_cell.length_c   1.000
_cell.angle_alpha   90.00
_cell.angle_beta   90.00
_cell.angle_gamma   90.00
#
_symmetry.space_group_name_H-M   'P 1'
#
loop_
_entity.id
_entity.type
_entity.pdbx_description
1 polymer ?
#
loop_
_entity_poly.entity_id
_entity_poly.type
_entity_poly.pdbx_seq_one_letter_code
_entity_poly.pdbx_strand_id
1 'polypeptide(L)'
;MRAVQLDSFGGPELLAVREIPAPQAGPGQIRVRVTAAGLNPMDWIITADADTAARFGLSLPVGFGTDYAGVIDQVGDGVSDFAVDDRVFGARCPARSPTSC
;
A
#
# COMPACT_ATOMS: atom_id res chain seq x y z
N MET A 1 -7.74 -10.14 -3.71
CA MET A 1 -6.30 -10.08 -4.08
C MET A 1 -5.47 -10.56 -2.90
N ARG A 2 -4.20 -10.94 -3.12
CA ARG A 2 -3.26 -11.29 -2.04
C ARG A 2 -2.47 -10.04 -1.65
N ALA A 3 -2.31 -9.81 -0.35
CA ALA A 3 -1.51 -8.72 0.20
C ALA A 3 -0.75 -9.19 1.44
N VAL A 4 0.40 -8.56 1.72
CA VAL A 4 1.12 -8.75 2.99
C VAL A 4 0.51 -7.79 4.01
N GLN A 5 0.07 -8.33 5.15
CA GLN A 5 -0.59 -7.57 6.21
C GLN A 5 0.04 -7.88 7.56
N LEU A 6 0.04 -6.88 8.43
CA LEU A 6 0.37 -6.96 9.84
C LEU A 6 -0.91 -6.83 10.67
N ASP A 7 -1.10 -7.78 11.59
CA ASP A 7 -2.15 -7.75 12.62
C ASP A 7 -1.60 -7.31 14.00
N SER A 8 -0.27 -7.22 14.12
CA SER A 8 0.45 -6.66 15.27
C SER A 8 1.71 -5.96 14.77
N PHE A 9 2.14 -4.90 15.46
CA PHE A 9 3.46 -4.31 15.24
C PHE A 9 4.55 -5.18 15.87
N GLY A 10 5.75 -5.14 15.29
CA GLY A 10 6.88 -5.99 15.67
C GLY A 10 7.79 -6.31 14.49
N GLY A 11 8.42 -7.48 14.55
CA GLY A 11 9.38 -7.93 13.54
C GLY A 11 8.74 -8.56 12.30
N PRO A 12 9.58 -8.91 11.30
CA PRO A 12 9.13 -9.48 10.02
C PRO A 12 8.43 -10.85 10.16
N GLU A 13 8.61 -11.56 11.28
CA GLU A 13 7.90 -12.80 11.60
C GLU A 13 6.38 -12.64 11.69
N LEU A 14 5.90 -11.41 11.84
CA LEU A 14 4.47 -11.09 11.91
C LEU A 14 3.84 -10.86 10.53
N LEU A 15 4.64 -10.84 9.45
CA LEU A 15 4.15 -10.62 8.10
C LEU A 15 3.36 -11.84 7.61
N ALA A 16 2.07 -11.63 7.31
CA ALA A 16 1.19 -12.66 6.79
C ALA A 16 0.67 -12.29 5.40
N VAL A 17 0.72 -13.24 4.46
CA VAL A 17 0.02 -13.11 3.19
C VAL A 17 -1.45 -13.45 3.41
N ARG A 18 -2.32 -12.46 3.23
CA ARG A 18 -3.79 -12.58 3.40
C ARG A 18 -4.49 -12.44 2.05
N GLU A 19 -5.66 -13.04 1.93
CA GLU A 19 -6.61 -12.68 0.87
C GLU A 19 -7.50 -11.54 1.38
N ILE A 20 -7.53 -10.44 0.64
CA ILE A 20 -8.35 -9.25 0.94
C ILE A 20 -9.18 -8.86 -0.28
N PRO A 21 -10.31 -8.14 -0.11
CA PRO A 21 -11.02 -7.54 -1.22
C PRO A 21 -10.07 -6.62 -2.02
N ALA A 22 -10.19 -6.64 -3.35
CA ALA A 22 -9.44 -5.69 -4.16
C ALA A 22 -10.00 -4.27 -3.94
N PRO A 23 -9.16 -3.25 -3.69
CA PRO A 23 -9.63 -1.89 -3.56
C PRO A 23 -10.27 -1.42 -4.87
N GLN A 24 -11.13 -0.42 -4.78
CA GLN A 24 -11.71 0.26 -5.96
C GLN A 24 -11.14 1.66 -6.04
N ALA A 25 -10.73 2.07 -7.24
CA ALA A 25 -10.30 3.45 -7.50
C ALA A 25 -11.50 4.39 -7.35
N GLY A 26 -11.47 5.25 -6.32
CA GLY A 26 -12.44 6.34 -6.16
C GLY A 26 -12.12 7.55 -7.04
N PRO A 27 -12.90 8.63 -6.96
CA PRO A 27 -12.65 9.85 -7.71
C PRO A 27 -11.23 10.40 -7.48
N GLY A 28 -10.53 10.74 -8.55
CA GLY A 28 -9.14 11.23 -8.52
C GLY A 28 -8.09 10.18 -8.15
N GLN A 29 -8.46 8.89 -8.13
CA GLN A 29 -7.54 7.79 -7.82
C GLN A 29 -7.37 6.87 -9.03
N ILE A 30 -6.23 6.18 -9.06
CA ILE A 30 -5.98 5.03 -9.93
C ILE A 30 -5.77 3.80 -9.06
N ARG A 31 -6.08 2.61 -9.58
CA ARG A 31 -5.66 1.34 -8.99
C ARG A 31 -4.55 0.75 -9.84
N VAL A 32 -3.52 0.30 -9.15
CA VAL A 32 -2.34 -0.30 -9.77
C VAL A 32 -2.33 -1.77 -9.39
N ARG A 33 -2.32 -2.64 -10.40
CA ARG A 33 -1.96 -4.04 -10.22
C ARG A 33 -0.45 -4.11 -10.08
N VAL A 34 0.01 -4.18 -8.84
CA VAL A 34 1.43 -4.25 -8.47
C VAL A 34 2.06 -5.52 -9.05
N THR A 35 3.18 -5.35 -9.77
CA THR A 35 3.99 -6.46 -10.30
C THR A 35 5.33 -6.61 -9.57
N ALA A 36 5.80 -5.55 -8.93
CA ALA A 36 6.97 -5.55 -8.07
C ALA A 36 6.78 -4.60 -6.88
N ALA A 37 7.25 -5.00 -5.70
CA ALA A 37 7.29 -4.17 -4.51
C ALA A 37 8.75 -4.01 -4.05
N GLY A 38 9.14 -2.79 -3.70
CA GLY A 38 10.43 -2.49 -3.11
C GLY A 38 10.37 -2.60 -1.59
N LEU A 39 11.39 -3.22 -0.98
CA LEU A 39 11.56 -3.25 0.47
C LEU A 39 12.69 -2.32 0.86
N ASN A 40 12.38 -1.41 1.77
CA ASN A 40 13.25 -0.35 2.24
C ASN A 40 13.44 -0.43 3.74
N PRO A 41 14.49 0.23 4.26
CA PRO A 41 14.67 0.35 5.68
C PRO A 41 13.46 0.86 6.46
N MET A 42 12.77 1.85 5.93
CA MET A 42 11.64 2.46 6.62
C MET A 42 10.46 1.51 6.83
N ASP A 43 10.28 0.50 5.97
CA ASP A 43 9.15 -0.43 6.09
C ASP A 43 9.16 -1.15 7.44
N TRP A 44 10.32 -1.64 7.87
CA TRP A 44 10.46 -2.31 9.15
C TRP A 44 10.63 -1.35 10.33
N ILE A 45 11.20 -0.14 10.14
CA ILE A 45 11.26 0.86 11.23
C ILE A 45 9.86 1.25 11.66
N ILE A 46 9.02 1.59 10.68
CA ILE A 46 7.73 2.20 10.95
C ILE A 46 6.78 1.19 11.62
N THR A 47 6.94 -0.11 11.34
CA THR A 47 6.09 -1.16 11.91
C THR A 47 6.71 -1.86 13.13
N ALA A 48 7.87 -1.41 13.61
CA ALA A 48 8.60 -2.07 14.69
C ALA A 48 7.84 -2.06 16.02
N ASP A 49 7.09 -0.98 16.28
CA ASP A 49 6.32 -0.80 17.51
C ASP A 49 5.14 0.17 17.28
N ALA A 50 4.18 0.15 18.22
CA ALA A 50 2.96 0.93 18.12
C ALA A 50 3.18 2.44 18.22
N ASP A 51 4.15 2.89 19.02
CA ASP A 51 4.41 4.32 19.21
C ASP A 51 5.04 4.92 17.95
N THR A 52 5.96 4.20 17.32
CA THR A 52 6.55 4.57 16.03
C THR A 52 5.47 4.55 14.95
N ALA A 53 4.70 3.47 14.83
CA ALA A 53 3.63 3.37 13.83
C ALA A 53 2.59 4.50 13.95
N ALA A 54 2.20 4.88 15.17
CA ALA A 54 1.27 5.96 15.43
C ALA A 54 1.81 7.33 14.97
N ARG A 55 3.13 7.60 15.10
CA ARG A 55 3.76 8.82 14.58
C ARG A 55 3.67 8.94 13.06
N PHE A 56 3.52 7.82 12.36
CA PHE A 56 3.30 7.76 10.91
C PHE A 56 1.82 7.51 10.53
N GLY A 57 0.90 7.57 11.50
CA GLY A 57 -0.54 7.46 11.26
C GLY A 57 -1.00 6.06 10.82
N LEU A 58 -0.29 5.01 11.21
CA LEU A 58 -0.67 3.63 10.89
C LEU A 58 -1.56 3.03 11.97
N SER A 59 -2.55 2.26 11.53
CA SER A 59 -3.47 1.52 12.38
C SER A 59 -3.60 0.09 11.86
N LEU A 60 -3.60 -0.88 12.76
CA LEU A 60 -3.80 -2.28 12.41
C LEU A 60 -5.27 -2.57 12.05
N PRO A 61 -5.54 -3.53 11.15
CA PRO A 61 -4.54 -4.29 10.41
C PRO A 61 -4.02 -3.47 9.21
N VAL A 62 -2.72 -3.56 8.91
CA VAL A 62 -2.07 -2.65 7.96
C VAL A 62 -1.22 -3.37 6.92
N GLY A 63 -1.19 -2.84 5.69
CA GLY A 63 -0.32 -3.34 4.62
C GLY A 63 1.16 -3.09 4.91
N PHE A 64 2.03 -3.88 4.27
CA PHE A 64 3.48 -3.77 4.40
C PHE A 64 4.16 -3.46 3.05
N GLY A 65 5.16 -2.58 3.08
CA GLY A 65 5.85 -2.06 1.90
C GLY A 65 5.34 -0.69 1.46
N THR A 66 6.25 0.24 1.15
CA THR A 66 5.88 1.57 0.63
C THR A 66 6.00 1.68 -0.88
N ASP A 67 6.94 0.97 -1.50
CA ASP A 67 7.33 1.24 -2.88
C ASP A 67 6.78 0.17 -3.83
N TYR A 68 6.31 0.59 -4.99
CA TYR A 68 5.73 -0.31 -5.97
C TYR A 68 6.03 0.09 -7.41
N ALA A 69 5.97 -0.90 -8.29
CA ALA A 69 5.83 -0.74 -9.73
C ALA A 69 4.76 -1.70 -10.24
N GLY A 70 4.02 -1.27 -11.26
CA GLY A 70 2.92 -2.06 -11.79
C GLY A 70 2.26 -1.44 -13.00
N VAL A 71 1.03 -1.90 -13.23
CA VAL A 71 0.20 -1.47 -14.36
C VAL A 71 -1.14 -0.99 -13.82
N ILE A 72 -1.64 0.13 -14.34
CA ILE A 72 -2.96 0.63 -13.99
C ILE A 72 -4.02 -0.36 -14.50
N ASP A 73 -4.88 -0.84 -13.60
CA ASP A 73 -5.98 -1.76 -13.93
C ASP A 73 -7.36 -1.17 -13.64
N GLN A 74 -7.42 0.02 -13.03
CA GLN A 74 -8.63 0.80 -12.85
C GLN A 74 -8.30 2.29 -12.76
N VAL A 75 -9.14 3.13 -13.35
CA VAL A 75 -9.08 4.59 -13.26
C VAL A 75 -10.40 5.08 -12.69
N GLY A 76 -10.34 5.92 -11.65
CA GLY A 76 -11.52 6.52 -11.04
C GLY A 76 -11.94 7.83 -11.71
N ASP A 77 -13.14 8.30 -11.39
CA ASP A 77 -13.73 9.49 -12.00
C ASP A 77 -12.83 10.73 -11.88
N GLY A 78 -12.73 11.50 -12.97
CA GLY A 78 -12.00 12.78 -12.99
C GLY A 78 -10.48 12.66 -13.16
N VAL A 79 -9.93 11.46 -13.30
CA VAL A 79 -8.52 11.26 -13.68
C VAL A 79 -8.40 11.36 -15.21
N SER A 80 -7.61 12.32 -15.70
CA SER A 80 -7.35 12.53 -17.13
C SER A 80 -5.95 12.16 -17.59
N ASP A 81 -5.00 12.10 -16.66
CA ASP A 81 -3.56 12.01 -16.98
C ASP A 81 -3.07 10.56 -17.09
N PHE A 82 -3.95 9.59 -16.82
CA PHE A 82 -3.64 8.17 -16.76
C PHE A 82 -4.73 7.33 -17.42
N ALA A 83 -4.32 6.22 -18.01
CA ALA A 83 -5.18 5.21 -18.61
C ALA A 83 -4.90 3.81 -18.05
N VAL A 84 -5.86 2.90 -18.20
CA VAL A 84 -5.63 1.47 -18.00
C VAL A 84 -4.51 1.00 -18.94
N ASP A 85 -3.71 0.06 -18.47
CA ASP A 85 -2.50 -0.48 -19.11
C ASP A 85 -1.25 0.42 -19.08
N ASP A 86 -1.34 1.64 -18.53
CA ASP A 86 -0.17 2.46 -18.27
C ASP A 86 0.75 1.82 -17.22
N ARG A 87 2.05 1.89 -17.49
CA ARG A 87 3.09 1.44 -16.55
C ARG A 87 3.42 2.58 -15.60
N VAL A 88 3.30 2.31 -14.31
CA VAL A 88 3.54 3.30 -13.25
C VAL A 88 4.39 2.74 -12.13
N PHE A 89 5.06 3.63 -11.42
CA PHE A 89 5.78 3.35 -10.19
C PHE A 89 5.54 4.49 -9.20
N GLY A 90 5.71 4.21 -7.92
CA GLY A 90 5.52 5.20 -6.88
C GLY A 90 5.82 4.66 -5.50
N ALA A 91 5.64 5.53 -4.51
CA ALA A 91 5.77 5.19 -3.11
C ALA A 91 4.53 5.69 -2.35
N ARG A 92 4.14 4.96 -1.30
CA ARG A 92 3.11 5.39 -0.37
C ARG A 92 3.57 6.65 0.35
N CYS A 93 2.94 7.78 0.04
CA CYS A 93 3.13 9.00 0.84
C CYS A 93 2.39 8.82 2.18
N PRO A 94 3.06 8.93 3.34
CA PRO A 94 2.44 8.68 4.66
C PRO A 94 1.23 9.57 4.99
N ALA A 95 0.97 10.63 4.22
CA ALA A 95 0.04 11.68 4.58
C ALA A 95 -1.44 11.41 4.24
N ARG A 96 -1.83 10.33 3.53
CA ARG A 96 -3.24 10.11 3.15
C ARG A 96 -3.69 8.63 3.15
N SER A 97 -4.58 8.34 4.11
CA SER A 97 -5.53 7.23 4.25
C SER A 97 -5.02 5.81 4.62
N PRO A 98 -5.78 5.09 5.48
CA PRO A 98 -5.46 3.72 5.96
C PRO A 98 -5.75 2.62 4.94
N THR A 99 -6.24 2.96 3.74
CA THR A 99 -6.68 1.99 2.71
C THR A 99 -5.70 1.85 1.53
N SER A 100 -4.54 2.50 1.58
CA SER A 100 -3.57 2.49 0.48
C SER A 100 -2.57 1.33 0.58
N CYS A 101 -2.97 0.20 0.00
CA CYS A 101 -2.16 -0.76 -0.76
C CYS A 101 -3.07 -1.37 -1.83
#